data_AF-A0A9C8A7V7-F1
#
_entry.id   AF-A0A9C8A7V7-F1
#
_cell.length_a   1.000
_cell.length_b   1.000
_cell.length_c   1.000
_cell.angle_alpha   90.00
_cell.angle_beta   90.00
_cell.angle_gamma   90.00
#
_symmetry.space_group_name_H-M   'P 1'
#
loop_
_entity.id
_entity.type
_entity.pdbx_description
1 polymer ?
#
loop_
_entity_poly.entity_id
_entity_poly.type
_entity_poly.pdbx_seq_one_letter_code
_entity_poly.pdbx_strand_id
1 'polypeptide(L)'
;MFNDPFLIAYLVMLFFQILYTFDEIRFETYQEAGTLNQYLLGASFLIFVYFLPLFLIQLGLRWGYYVGFLPAIMAIGNGITRIYGVVKNKKFEGPKVLSIFNGVFLSITGIWVILSIFNAL
;
A
#
# COMPACT_ATOMS: atom_id res chain seq x y z
N MET A 1 -1.01 -20.69 11.15
CA MET A 1 -0.40 -19.57 10.39
C MET A 1 -1.45 -18.77 9.63
N PHE A 2 -2.26 -19.36 8.73
CA PHE A 2 -3.31 -18.64 7.98
C PHE A 2 -4.51 -18.08 8.78
N ASN A 3 -4.57 -18.34 10.09
CA ASN A 3 -5.61 -17.80 10.97
C ASN A 3 -5.19 -16.49 11.66
N ASP A 4 -4.00 -15.95 11.37
CA ASP A 4 -3.58 -14.67 11.90
C ASP A 4 -4.31 -13.54 11.13
N PRO A 5 -5.20 -12.77 11.79
CA PRO A 5 -5.90 -11.65 11.16
C PRO A 5 -4.95 -10.63 10.54
N PHE A 6 -3.75 -10.45 11.13
CA PHE A 6 -2.73 -9.56 10.58
C PHE A 6 -2.27 -10.02 9.20
N LEU A 7 -1.98 -11.31 9.01
CA LEU A 7 -1.46 -11.81 7.73
C LEU A 7 -2.47 -11.60 6.59
N ILE A 8 -3.76 -11.82 6.88
CA ILE A 8 -4.83 -11.60 5.90
C ILE A 8 -4.93 -10.10 5.57
N ALA A 9 -5.04 -9.24 6.58
CA ALA A 9 -5.12 -7.79 6.40
C ALA A 9 -3.91 -7.26 5.60
N TYR A 10 -2.72 -7.76 5.92
CA TYR A 10 -1.46 -7.34 5.33
C TYR A 10 -1.32 -7.78 3.86
N LEU A 11 -1.72 -9.02 3.53
CA LEU A 11 -1.74 -9.48 2.13
C LEU A 11 -2.73 -8.68 1.28
N VAL A 12 -3.91 -8.39 1.83
CA VAL A 12 -4.91 -7.57 1.13
C VAL A 12 -4.38 -6.15 0.93
N MET A 13 -3.72 -5.57 1.92
CA MET A 13 -3.08 -4.25 1.80
C MET A 13 -1.98 -4.25 0.73
N LEU A 14 -1.09 -5.25 0.71
CA LEU A 14 -0.06 -5.38 -0.33
C LEU A 14 -0.65 -5.45 -1.73
N PHE A 15 -1.75 -6.19 -1.90
CA PHE A 15 -2.44 -6.27 -3.17
C PHE A 15 -2.91 -4.89 -3.65
N PHE A 16 -3.58 -4.10 -2.79
CA PHE A 16 -3.99 -2.74 -3.16
C PHE A 16 -2.79 -1.79 -3.36
N GLN A 17 -1.69 -1.98 -2.64
CA GLN A 17 -0.48 -1.18 -2.81
C GLN A 17 0.17 -1.43 -4.19
N ILE A 18 0.15 -2.68 -4.65
CA ILE A 18 0.61 -3.05 -6.00
C ILE A 18 -0.33 -2.45 -7.06
N LEU A 19 -1.65 -2.58 -6.87
CA LEU A 19 -2.62 -1.94 -7.76
C LEU A 19 -2.42 -0.42 -7.84
N TYR A 20 -2.20 0.23 -6.71
CA TYR A 20 -1.88 1.66 -6.65
C TYR A 20 -0.65 2.00 -7.48
N THR A 21 0.43 1.23 -7.38
CA THR A 21 1.66 1.43 -8.16
C THR A 21 1.39 1.29 -9.67
N PHE A 22 0.63 0.28 -10.09
CA PHE A 22 0.24 0.15 -11.51
C PHE A 22 -0.62 1.31 -12.00
N ASP A 23 -1.53 1.77 -11.16
CA ASP A 23 -2.36 2.93 -11.43
C ASP A 23 -1.50 4.20 -11.57
N GLU A 24 -0.47 4.39 -10.76
CA GLU A 24 0.45 5.54 -10.91
C GLU A 24 1.23 5.50 -12.22
N ILE A 25 1.68 4.32 -12.64
CA ILE A 25 2.36 4.12 -13.93
C ILE A 25 1.40 4.43 -15.08
N ARG A 26 0.18 3.86 -15.04
CA ARG A 26 -0.83 4.01 -16.09
C ARG A 26 -1.25 5.44 -16.33
N PHE A 27 -1.43 6.23 -15.27
CA PHE A 27 -1.88 7.63 -15.36
C PHE A 27 -0.73 8.64 -15.33
N GLU A 28 0.51 8.16 -15.44
CA GLU A 28 1.72 8.98 -15.43
C GLU A 28 1.82 9.93 -14.22
N THR A 29 1.23 9.55 -13.08
CA THR A 29 1.29 10.38 -11.86
C THR A 29 2.68 10.33 -11.23
N TYR A 30 3.48 9.33 -11.58
CA TYR A 30 4.88 9.21 -11.17
C TYR A 30 5.76 10.36 -11.65
N GLN A 31 5.32 11.19 -12.60
CA GLN A 31 6.09 12.31 -13.13
C GLN A 31 6.52 13.31 -12.04
N GLU A 32 5.77 13.40 -10.93
CA GLU A 32 6.14 14.22 -9.77
C GLU A 32 7.34 13.64 -8.98
N ALA A 33 7.56 12.33 -9.07
CA ALA A 33 8.66 11.62 -8.40
C ALA A 33 9.92 11.47 -9.28
N GLY A 34 9.83 11.75 -10.58
CA GLY A 34 10.97 11.75 -11.51
C GLY A 34 10.72 10.95 -12.79
N THR A 35 11.80 10.37 -13.33
CA THR A 35 11.71 9.52 -14.52
C THR A 35 11.06 8.16 -14.21
N LEU A 36 10.47 7.51 -15.21
CA LEU A 36 9.86 6.17 -15.03
C LEU A 36 10.84 5.16 -14.42
N ASN A 37 12.10 5.15 -14.87
CA ASN A 37 13.12 4.24 -14.33
C ASN A 37 13.44 4.49 -12.86
N GLN A 38 13.52 5.76 -12.44
CA GLN A 38 13.75 6.12 -11.03
C GLN A 38 12.55 5.71 -10.17
N TYR A 39 11.33 5.96 -10.66
CA TYR A 39 10.11 5.55 -9.97
C TYR A 39 10.03 4.02 -9.84
N LEU A 40 10.26 3.27 -10.91
CA LEU A 40 10.23 1.80 -10.88
C LEU A 40 11.26 1.22 -9.91
N LEU A 41 12.47 1.80 -9.86
CA LEU A 41 13.50 1.36 -8.93
C LEU A 41 13.08 1.63 -7.47
N GLY A 42 12.56 2.82 -7.19
CA GLY A 42 12.02 3.17 -5.87
C GLY A 42 10.83 2.30 -5.46
N ALA A 43 9.87 2.09 -6.36
CA ALA A 43 8.71 1.24 -6.16
C ALA A 43 9.11 -0.22 -5.91
N SER A 44 10.07 -0.74 -6.67
CA SER A 44 10.57 -2.12 -6.49
C SER A 44 11.23 -2.30 -5.13
N PHE A 45 12.05 -1.32 -4.71
CA PHE A 45 12.67 -1.33 -3.39
C PHE A 45 11.61 -1.24 -2.27
N LEU A 46 10.64 -0.34 -2.40
CA LEU A 46 9.56 -0.20 -1.43
C LEU A 46 8.71 -1.48 -1.32
N ILE A 47 8.36 -2.10 -2.45
CA ILE A 47 7.64 -3.38 -2.47
C ILE A 47 8.45 -4.44 -1.72
N PHE A 48 9.76 -4.56 -1.98
CA PHE A 48 10.62 -5.48 -1.25
C PHE A 48 10.57 -5.24 0.28
N VAL A 49 10.70 -3.98 0.72
CA VAL A 49 10.57 -3.60 2.13
C VAL A 49 9.19 -3.97 2.68
N TYR A 50 8.13 -3.81 1.89
CA TYR A 50 6.78 -4.15 2.31
C TYR A 50 6.54 -5.66 2.45
N PHE A 51 7.32 -6.53 1.80
CA PHE A 51 7.26 -7.97 2.03
C PHE A 51 8.03 -8.42 3.28
N LEU A 52 8.94 -7.60 3.82
CA LEU A 52 9.78 -7.95 4.98
C LEU A 52 8.98 -8.39 6.23
N PRO A 53 7.85 -7.74 6.60
CA PRO A 53 7.00 -8.18 7.70
C PRO A 53 6.50 -9.63 7.56
N LEU A 54 6.11 -10.03 6.34
CA LEU A 54 5.64 -11.39 6.06
C LEU A 54 6.77 -12.40 6.24
N PHE A 55 7.97 -12.10 5.73
CA PHE A 55 9.15 -12.96 5.92
C PHE A 55 9.51 -13.13 7.40
N LEU A 56 9.51 -12.04 8.19
CA LEU A 56 9.81 -12.10 9.61
C LEU A 56 8.80 -12.95 10.39
N ILE A 57 7.50 -12.81 10.09
CA ILE A 57 6.45 -13.62 10.73
C ILE A 57 6.58 -15.08 10.31
N GLN A 58 6.94 -15.36 9.05
CA GLN A 58 7.15 -16.73 8.58
C GLN A 58 8.31 -17.42 9.31
N LEU A 59 9.33 -16.66 9.73
CA LEU A 59 10.43 -17.13 10.57
C LEU A 59 10.08 -17.19 12.08
N GLY A 60 8.84 -16.89 12.47
CA GLY A 60 8.39 -16.87 13.86
C GLY A 60 8.83 -15.64 14.65
N LEU A 61 9.34 -14.59 13.99
CA LEU A 61 9.81 -13.38 14.63
C LEU A 61 8.67 -12.37 14.82
N ARG A 62 8.30 -12.11 16.08
CA ARG A 62 7.29 -11.09 16.44
C ARG A 62 7.64 -9.68 15.95
N TRP A 63 8.91 -9.44 15.61
CA TRP A 63 9.36 -8.17 15.04
C TRP A 63 8.64 -7.82 13.73
N GLY A 64 8.15 -8.82 12.98
CA GLY A 64 7.39 -8.58 11.76
C GLY A 64 6.14 -7.72 11.95
N TYR A 65 5.45 -7.82 13.09
CA TYR A 65 4.28 -6.97 13.37
C TYR A 65 4.64 -5.48 13.48
N TYR A 66 5.75 -5.16 14.14
CA TYR A 66 6.23 -3.77 14.27
C TYR A 66 6.71 -3.20 12.93
N VAL A 67 7.45 -4.01 12.15
CA VAL A 67 7.91 -3.59 10.81
C VAL A 67 6.72 -3.38 9.87
N GLY A 68 5.61 -4.12 10.05
CA GLY A 68 4.37 -3.95 9.29
C GLY A 68 3.63 -2.62 9.51
N PHE A 69 3.97 -1.87 10.56
CA PHE A 69 3.33 -0.59 10.86
C PHE A 69 3.64 0.50 9.83
N LEU A 70 4.91 0.60 9.39
CA LEU A 70 5.33 1.60 8.41
C LEU A 70 4.63 1.43 7.06
N PRO A 71 4.60 0.22 6.45
CA PRO A 71 3.83 -0.04 5.23
C PRO A 71 2.34 0.29 5.37
N ALA A 72 1.75 0.06 6.55
CA ALA A 72 0.36 0.39 6.81
C ALA A 72 0.08 1.90 6.82
N ILE A 73 0.96 2.69 7.43
CA ILE A 73 0.87 4.16 7.37
C ILE A 73 1.03 4.65 5.92
N MET A 74 1.98 4.09 5.18
CA MET A 74 2.22 4.47 3.79
C MET A 74 1.02 4.12 2.90
N ALA A 75 0.36 2.99 3.13
CA ALA A 75 -0.88 2.63 2.45
C ALA A 75 -2.00 3.67 2.69
N ILE A 76 -2.18 4.10 3.95
CA ILE A 76 -3.14 5.17 4.29
C ILE A 76 -2.79 6.47 3.58
N GLY A 77 -1.53 6.90 3.65
CA GLY A 77 -1.06 8.13 3.01
C GLY A 77 -1.24 8.12 1.49
N ASN A 78 -0.88 7.00 0.85
CA ASN A 78 -1.04 6.82 -0.59
C ASN A 78 -2.52 6.80 -0.99
N GLY A 79 -3.37 6.15 -0.21
CA GLY A 79 -4.81 6.12 -0.44
C GLY A 79 -5.46 7.50 -0.36
N ILE A 80 -5.12 8.28 0.67
CA ILE A 80 -5.61 9.67 0.83
C ILE A 80 -5.11 10.56 -0.30
N THR A 81 -3.81 10.51 -0.60
CA THR A 81 -3.20 11.30 -1.68
C THR A 81 -3.86 10.98 -3.02
N ARG A 82 -4.21 9.70 -3.25
CA ARG A 82 -4.93 9.28 -4.45
C ARG A 82 -6.31 9.90 -4.55
N ILE A 83 -7.12 9.75 -3.49
CA ILE A 83 -8.49 10.28 -3.46
C ILE A 83 -8.46 11.78 -3.69
N TYR A 84 -7.58 12.50 -2.99
CA TYR A 84 -7.39 13.93 -3.16
C TYR A 84 -6.95 14.30 -4.58
N GLY A 85 -5.99 13.56 -5.14
CA GLY A 85 -5.51 13.75 -6.50
C GLY A 85 -6.62 13.59 -7.54
N VAL A 86 -7.49 12.59 -7.42
CA VAL A 86 -8.62 12.38 -8.34
C VAL A 86 -9.67 13.49 -8.22
N VAL A 87 -9.96 13.94 -6.99
CA VAL A 87 -10.94 15.00 -6.74
C VAL A 87 -10.47 16.35 -7.27
N LYS A 88 -9.17 16.66 -7.10
CA LYS A 88 -8.61 17.99 -7.41
C LYS A 88 -8.00 18.09 -8.81
N ASN A 89 -7.36 17.05 -9.33
CA ASN A 89 -6.63 17.08 -10.59
C ASN A 89 -7.40 16.38 -11.72
N LYS A 90 -7.52 17.06 -12.88
CA LYS A 90 -8.09 16.49 -14.10
C LYS A 90 -7.21 15.42 -14.77
N LYS A 91 -5.94 15.26 -14.36
CA LYS A 91 -5.02 14.23 -14.92
C LYS A 91 -5.51 12.79 -14.75
N PHE A 92 -6.47 12.54 -13.86
CA PHE A 92 -7.15 11.25 -13.73
C PHE A 92 -8.34 11.18 -14.71
N GLU A 93 -8.07 11.07 -16.02
CA GLU A 93 -9.10 10.87 -17.06
C GLU A 93 -9.41 9.38 -17.33
N GLY A 94 -8.95 8.47 -16.48
CA GLY A 94 -9.43 7.07 -16.46
C GLY A 94 -10.79 6.93 -15.78
N PRO A 95 -11.25 5.69 -15.48
CA PRO A 95 -12.40 5.48 -14.63
C PRO A 95 -12.11 6.01 -13.23
N LYS A 96 -12.41 7.29 -12.98
CA LYS A 96 -12.22 8.02 -11.71
C LYS A 96 -12.70 7.20 -10.52
N VAL A 97 -13.79 6.46 -10.72
CA VAL A 97 -14.38 5.54 -9.76
C VAL A 97 -13.40 4.43 -9.33
N LEU A 98 -12.69 3.80 -10.27
CA LEU A 98 -11.73 2.73 -9.96
C LEU A 98 -10.52 3.26 -9.18
N SER A 99 -10.06 4.46 -9.54
CA SER A 99 -8.95 5.13 -8.87
C SER A 99 -9.30 5.54 -7.42
N ILE A 100 -10.50 6.09 -7.22
CA ILE A 100 -11.03 6.41 -5.88
C ILE A 100 -11.25 5.12 -5.08
N PHE A 101 -11.82 4.10 -5.71
CA PHE A 101 -12.03 2.79 -5.09
C PHE A 101 -10.71 2.21 -4.57
N ASN A 102 -9.68 2.17 -5.41
CA ASN A 102 -8.36 1.69 -5.01
C ASN A 102 -7.80 2.50 -3.83
N GLY A 103 -7.88 3.84 -3.87
CA GLY A 103 -7.41 4.70 -2.78
C GLY A 103 -8.18 4.50 -1.45
N VAL A 104 -9.50 4.32 -1.52
CA VAL A 104 -10.34 4.05 -0.34
C VAL A 104 -9.99 2.69 0.27
N PHE A 105 -9.92 1.64 -0.55
CA PHE A 105 -9.60 0.29 -0.08
C PHE A 105 -8.17 0.20 0.46
N LEU A 106 -7.22 0.90 -0.15
CA LEU A 106 -5.86 0.99 0.36
C LEU A 106 -5.81 1.64 1.76
N SER A 107 -6.59 2.71 1.95
CA SER A 107 -6.68 3.38 3.26
C SER A 107 -7.33 2.50 4.32
N ILE A 108 -8.44 1.84 3.98
CA ILE A 108 -9.16 0.93 4.88
C ILE A 108 -8.29 -0.25 5.28
N THR A 109 -7.57 -0.84 4.32
CA THR A 109 -6.71 -2.00 4.58
C THR A 109 -5.47 -1.63 5.38
N GLY A 110 -4.90 -0.43 5.18
CA GLY A 110 -3.85 0.10 6.07
C GLY A 110 -4.33 0.28 7.51
N ILE A 111 -5.53 0.85 7.72
CA ILE A 111 -6.13 0.97 9.05
C ILE A 111 -6.37 -0.42 9.67
N TRP A 112 -6.87 -1.37 8.87
CA TRP A 112 -7.12 -2.73 9.33
C TRP A 112 -5.84 -3.44 9.75
N VAL A 113 -4.73 -3.25 9.03
CA VAL A 113 -3.41 -3.75 9.44
C VAL A 113 -2.99 -3.14 10.78
N ILE A 114 -3.12 -1.83 10.95
CA ILE A 114 -2.77 -1.15 12.22
C ILE A 114 -3.58 -1.73 13.39
N LEU A 115 -4.90 -1.88 13.23
CA LEU A 115 -5.76 -2.48 14.26
C LEU A 115 -5.37 -3.94 14.54
N SER A 116 -4.98 -4.69 13.51
CA SER A 116 -4.54 -6.08 13.65
C SER A 116 -3.20 -6.18 14.38
N ILE A 117 -2.28 -5.23 14.19
CA ILE A 117 -1.03 -5.15 14.96
C ILE A 117 -1.35 -4.94 16.45
N PHE A 118 -2.23 -4.00 16.78
CA PHE A 118 -2.60 -3.74 18.19
C PHE A 118 -3.29 -4.92 18.87
N ASN A 119 -4.03 -5.74 18.11
CA ASN A 119 -4.67 -6.95 18.65
C ASN A 119 -3.70 -8.15 18.75
N ALA A 120 -2.60 -8.15 18.00
CA ALA A 120 -1.62 -9.24 17.98
C ALA A 120 -0.48 -9.05 19.01
N LEU A 121 -0.35 -7.84 19.57
CA LEU A 121 0.62 -7.47 20.60
C LEU A 121 0.04 -7.62 22.01
#